data_AF-A0A443NYN7-F1
#
_entry.id   AF-A0A443NYN7-F1
#
_cell.length_a   1.000
_cell.length_b   1.000
_cell.length_c   1.000
_cell.angle_alpha   90.00
_cell.angle_beta   90.00
_cell.angle_gamma   90.00
#
_symmetry.space_group_name_H-M   'P 1'
#
loop_
_entity.id
_entity.type
_entity.pdbx_description
1 polymer ?
#
loop_
_entity_poly.entity_id
_entity_poly.type
_entity_poly.pdbx_seq_one_letter_code
_entity_poly.pdbx_strand_id
1 'polypeptide(L)'
;MMLLNMPCMEKSDVYSFGVVMLELLSGKRRHLVQLVRSWLVTDWAWSLVREGRVLDVIEDGMDELGPREVLERYVLVAILSSHP
;
A
#
# COMPACT_ATOMS: atom_id res chain seq x y z
N MET A 1 -39.75 -7.06 -4.58
CA MET A 1 -39.02 -5.79 -4.40
C MET A 1 -37.55 -6.08 -4.61
N MET A 2 -37.03 -5.66 -5.77
CA MET A 2 -35.72 -6.05 -6.31
C MET A 2 -34.57 -5.66 -5.39
N LEU A 3 -33.59 -6.57 -5.31
CA LEU A 3 -32.21 -6.34 -4.92
C LEU A 3 -31.60 -5.22 -5.78
N LEU A 4 -31.06 -4.17 -5.17
CA LEU A 4 -30.21 -3.19 -5.85
C LEU A 4 -29.04 -2.78 -4.95
N ASN A 5 -27.89 -3.38 -5.27
CA ASN A 5 -26.54 -2.80 -5.19
C ASN A 5 -25.96 -2.39 -3.80
N MET A 6 -25.15 -3.30 -3.21
CA MET A 6 -23.99 -2.93 -2.38
C MET A 6 -22.64 -3.10 -3.13
N PRO A 7 -22.39 -2.41 -4.26
CA PRO A 7 -21.10 -2.45 -4.95
C PRO A 7 -20.01 -1.65 -4.20
N CYS A 8 -20.36 -1.01 -3.08
CA CYS A 8 -19.53 -0.03 -2.39
C CYS A 8 -18.58 -0.65 -1.35
N MET A 9 -18.93 -1.81 -0.76
CA MET A 9 -18.18 -2.37 0.37
C MET A 9 -16.96 -3.16 -0.09
N GLU A 10 -17.11 -4.07 -1.05
CA GLU A 10 -16.00 -4.93 -1.51
C GLU A 10 -14.80 -4.14 -2.05
N LYS A 11 -15.06 -3.08 -2.82
CA LYS A 11 -13.98 -2.20 -3.32
C LYS A 11 -13.34 -1.34 -2.22
N SER A 12 -14.12 -0.98 -1.19
CA SER A 12 -13.61 -0.23 -0.03
C SER A 12 -12.74 -1.11 0.88
N ASP A 13 -13.09 -2.39 1.02
CA ASP A 13 -12.34 -3.34 1.84
C ASP A 13 -10.99 -3.68 1.19
N VAL A 14 -10.96 -3.88 -0.14
CA VAL A 14 -9.72 -4.10 -0.90
C VAL A 14 -8.81 -2.87 -0.85
N TYR A 15 -9.37 -1.67 -1.02
CA TYR A 15 -8.62 -0.42 -0.87
C TYR A 15 -8.01 -0.29 0.52
N SER A 16 -8.83 -0.50 1.56
CA SER A 16 -8.39 -0.38 2.95
C SER A 16 -7.33 -1.43 3.30
N PHE A 17 -7.47 -2.66 2.79
CA PHE A 17 -6.45 -3.70 2.91
C PHE A 17 -5.11 -3.25 2.31
N GLY A 18 -5.11 -2.71 1.08
CA GLY A 18 -3.90 -2.24 0.43
C GLY A 18 -3.20 -1.13 1.21
N VAL A 19 -3.96 -0.16 1.73
CA VAL A 19 -3.41 0.93 2.56
C VAL A 19 -2.77 0.36 3.83
N VAL A 20 -3.47 -0.51 4.56
CA VAL A 20 -2.93 -1.13 5.79
C VAL A 20 -1.69 -1.97 5.49
N MET A 21 -1.68 -2.71 4.39
CA MET A 21 -0.52 -3.50 3.97
C MET A 21 0.70 -2.60 3.70
N LEU A 22 0.51 -1.45 3.02
CA LEU A 22 1.58 -0.47 2.84
C LEU A 22 2.06 0.14 4.16
N GLU A 23 1.16 0.41 5.10
CA GLU A 23 1.53 0.90 6.44
C GLU A 23 2.39 -0.11 7.19
N LEU A 24 2.04 -1.39 7.13
CA LEU A 24 2.78 -2.48 7.76
C LEU A 24 4.15 -2.69 7.12
N LEU A 25 4.22 -2.69 5.78
CA LEU A 25 5.48 -2.88 5.06
C LEU A 25 6.42 -1.70 5.25
N SER A 26 5.90 -0.47 5.35
CA SER A 26 6.74 0.73 5.38
C SER A 26 7.08 1.26 6.77
N GLY A 27 6.44 0.72 7.81
CA GLY A 27 6.49 1.26 9.18
C GLY A 27 5.88 2.65 9.33
N LYS A 28 5.30 3.22 8.24
CA LYS A 28 4.76 4.58 8.21
C LYS A 28 3.26 4.56 8.40
N ARG A 29 2.74 5.36 9.34
CA ARG A 29 1.28 5.58 9.48
C ARG A 29 0.76 6.47 8.34
N ARG A 30 -0.52 6.32 7.96
CA ARG A 30 -1.19 7.00 6.80
C ARG A 30 -0.84 8.46 6.58
N HIS A 31 -0.55 9.20 7.65
CA HIS A 31 -0.06 10.57 7.58
C HIS A 31 1.46 10.58 7.70
N LEU A 32 2.15 10.67 6.56
CA LEU A 32 3.47 11.28 6.51
C LEU A 32 3.31 12.75 6.89
N VAL A 33 3.42 13.08 8.18
CA VAL A 33 3.45 14.46 8.67
C VAL A 33 4.82 15.03 8.31
N GLN A 34 5.02 15.32 7.02
CA GLN A 34 6.15 16.12 6.57
C GLN A 34 5.58 17.44 6.07
N LEU A 35 5.53 18.39 7.02
CA LEU A 35 5.20 19.83 7.08
C LEU A 35 4.72 20.64 5.85
N VAL A 36 4.74 20.12 4.63
CA VAL A 36 4.52 20.89 3.39
C VAL A 36 3.58 20.18 2.42
N ARG A 37 3.42 18.85 2.49
CA ARG A 37 2.48 18.08 1.65
C ARG A 37 2.04 16.82 2.40
N SER A 38 0.74 16.69 2.68
CA SER A 38 0.16 15.41 3.11
C SER A 38 0.22 14.44 1.93
N TRP A 39 1.33 13.72 1.79
CA TRP A 39 1.42 12.65 0.81
C TRP A 39 0.78 11.40 1.42
N LEU A 40 -0.23 10.84 0.75
CA LEU A 40 -0.75 9.54 1.18
C LEU A 40 0.37 8.50 1.02
N VAL A 41 0.45 7.56 1.96
CA VAL A 41 1.42 6.44 1.89
C VAL A 41 1.33 5.69 0.54
N THR A 42 0.14 5.66 -0.05
CA THR A 42 -0.15 5.10 -1.38
C THR A 42 0.56 5.84 -2.50
N ASP A 43 0.49 7.17 -2.51
CA ASP A 43 1.09 8.00 -3.57
C ASP A 43 2.63 7.98 -3.49
N TRP A 44 3.18 8.00 -2.27
CA TRP A 44 4.62 7.87 -2.05
C TRP A 44 5.13 6.49 -2.51
N ALA A 45 4.46 5.42 -2.08
CA ALA A 45 4.83 4.07 -2.47
C ALA A 45 4.68 3.86 -3.99
N TRP A 46 3.65 4.45 -4.60
CA TRP A 46 3.47 4.44 -6.06
C TRP A 46 4.61 5.12 -6.80
N SER A 47 5.11 6.27 -6.31
CA SER A 47 6.29 6.94 -6.89
C SER A 47 7.51 6.02 -6.89
N LEU A 48 7.77 5.33 -5.77
CA LEU A 48 8.89 4.41 -5.64
C LEU A 48 8.77 3.20 -6.58
N VAL A 49 7.58 2.62 -6.71
CA VAL A 49 7.33 1.54 -7.67
C VAL A 49 7.57 2.00 -9.11
N ARG A 50 7.12 3.21 -9.47
CA ARG A 50 7.36 3.77 -10.81
C ARG A 50 8.83 4.05 -11.11
N GLU A 51 9.62 4.35 -10.08
CA GLU A 51 11.07 4.54 -10.17
C GLU A 51 11.85 3.21 -10.20
N GLY A 52 11.16 2.06 -10.10
CA GLY A 52 11.81 0.74 -9.99
C GLY A 52 12.42 0.46 -8.62
N ARG A 53 12.09 1.28 -7.61
CA ARG A 53 12.61 1.24 -6.24
C ARG A 53 11.62 0.59 -5.28
N VAL A 54 11.08 -0.56 -5.67
CA VAL A 54 9.98 -1.24 -4.97
C VAL A 54 10.35 -1.59 -3.52
N LEU A 55 11.58 -2.05 -3.30
CA LEU A 55 12.07 -2.45 -1.98
C LEU A 55 12.24 -1.27 -1.01
N ASP A 56 12.38 -0.03 -1.51
CA ASP A 56 12.51 1.17 -0.66
C ASP A 56 11.20 1.51 0.07
N VAL A 57 10.10 0.86 -0.31
CA VAL A 57 8.83 0.90 0.42
C VAL A 57 8.96 0.19 1.76
N ILE A 58 9.84 -0.80 1.87
CA ILE A 58 9.94 -1.72 3.00
C ILE A 58 10.82 -1.14 4.10
N GLU A 59 10.39 -1.27 5.35
CA GLU A 59 11.17 -0.85 6.50
C GLU A 59 12.44 -1.70 6.68
N ASP A 60 13.54 -1.06 7.05
CA ASP A 60 14.79 -1.75 7.38
C ASP A 60 14.56 -2.75 8.53
N GLY A 61 15.06 -3.98 8.38
CA GLY A 61 14.91 -5.04 9.38
C GLY A 61 13.75 -6.02 9.11
N MET A 62 13.05 -5.89 7.98
CA MET A 62 12.05 -6.86 7.52
C MET A 62 12.65 -8.07 6.77
N ASP A 63 13.96 -8.29 6.87
CA ASP A 63 14.68 -9.38 6.19
C ASP A 63 14.18 -10.78 6.60
N GLU A 64 13.55 -10.89 7.77
CA GLU A 64 12.98 -12.14 8.29
C GLU A 64 11.66 -12.56 7.63
N LEU A 65 10.97 -11.64 6.93
CA LEU A 65 9.70 -11.93 6.26
C LEU A 65 9.86 -12.78 4.98
N GLY A 66 11.07 -12.86 4.44
CA GLY A 66 11.40 -13.75 3.34
C GLY A 66 12.29 -13.13 2.26
N PRO A 67 12.49 -13.85 1.15
CA PRO A 67 13.31 -13.38 0.04
C PRO A 67 12.83 -12.04 -0.52
N ARG A 68 13.77 -11.22 -1.01
CA ARG A 68 13.47 -9.90 -1.63
C ARG A 68 12.39 -9.97 -2.70
N GLU A 69 12.37 -11.03 -3.50
CA GLU A 69 11.36 -11.25 -4.55
C GLU A 69 9.94 -11.42 -3.99
N VAL A 70 9.80 -11.99 -2.79
CA VAL A 70 8.51 -12.15 -2.11
C VAL A 70 8.07 -10.82 -1.52
N LEU A 71 9.00 -10.11 -0.92
CA LEU A 71 8.80 -8.76 -0.38
C LEU A 71 8.34 -7.76 -1.46
N GLU A 72 8.98 -7.78 -2.64
CA GLU A 72 8.55 -6.98 -3.79
C GLU A 72 7.12 -7.31 -4.21
N ARG A 73 6.74 -8.59 -4.25
CA ARG A 73 5.37 -9.00 -4.58
C ARG A 73 4.35 -8.47 -3.57
N TYR A 74 4.69 -8.43 -2.27
CA TYR A 74 3.80 -7.85 -1.27
C TYR A 74 3.57 -6.35 -1.51
N VAL A 75 4.62 -5.59 -1.83
CA VAL A 75 4.50 -4.17 -2.17
C VAL A 75 3.63 -4.00 -3.42
N LEU A 76 3.84 -4.81 -4.46
CA LEU A 76 3.05 -4.73 -5.69
C LEU A 76 1.56 -5.06 -5.45
N VAL A 77 1.25 -6.09 -4.67
CA VAL A 77 -0.13 -6.42 -4.31
C VAL A 77 -0.77 -5.30 -3.50
N ALA A 78 -0.03 -4.72 -2.55
CA ALA A 78 -0.52 -3.61 -1.73
C ALA A 78 -0.83 -2.36 -2.57
N ILE A 79 0.02 -2.03 -3.55
CA ILE A 79 -0.20 -0.95 -4.52
C ILE A 79 -1.41 -1.23 -5.40
N LEU A 80 -1.50 -2.43 -6.01
CA LEU A 80 -2.63 -2.80 -6.87
C LEU A 80 -3.97 -2.82 -6.13
N SER A 81 -3.94 -3.04 -4.81
CA SER A 81 -5.13 -3.05 -3.97
C SER A 81 -5.54 -1.65 -3.50
N SER A 82 -4.57 -0.76 -3.28
CA SER A 82 -4.78 0.59 -2.74
C SER A 82 -4.80 1.71 -3.78
N HIS A 83 -4.54 1.39 -5.05
CA HIS A 83 -4.59 2.34 -6.14
C HIS A 83 -5.58 1.82 -7.21
N PRO A 84 -6.63 2.58 -7.57
CA PRO A 84 -7.48 2.25 -8.71
C PRO A 84 -6.75 2.32 -10.05
#